data_AF-A0A833FYD9-F1
#
_entry.id   AF-A0A833FYD9-F1
#
_cell.length_a   1.000
_cell.length_b   1.000
_cell.length_c   1.000
_cell.angle_alpha   90.00
_cell.angle_beta   90.00
_cell.angle_gamma   90.00
#
_symmetry.space_group_name_H-M   'P 1'
#
loop_
_entity.id
_entity.type
_entity.pdbx_description
1 polymer ?
#
loop_
_entity_poly.entity_id
_entity_poly.type
_entity_poly.pdbx_seq_one_letter_code
_entity_poly.pdbx_strand_id
1 'polypeptide(L)'
;MKTMRTTTSGLLMGSTLLLIGFLALMMVDWAWWGLFVGGLVAWILAFKDDGKLALSFPRKLWIAPIGVMIYFVSSMVIGLIMSVIGFEWVSNPAAGHLGQIIWMLPFMLMGEEFLGIGILEGARSKGLSMLTSSLLSAVIFGLLHIPAYWDGSLISTVLHVLLLQGVARLIFNYIYIKTGRSIWGSWITHMIVDIIALAL
;
A
#
# COMPACT_ATOMS: atom_id res chain seq x y z
N MET A 1 -3.96 -13.89 -17.85
CA MET A 1 -2.90 -13.61 -16.85
C MET A 1 -2.80 -14.79 -15.89
N LYS A 2 -1.60 -15.31 -15.60
CA LYS A 2 -1.42 -16.46 -14.69
C LYS A 2 -1.63 -16.00 -13.23
N THR A 3 -2.69 -16.42 -12.57
CA THR A 3 -2.91 -16.15 -11.13
C THR A 3 -1.85 -16.86 -10.28
N MET A 4 -1.36 -16.21 -9.20
CA MET A 4 -0.47 -16.89 -8.25
C MET A 4 -1.25 -17.95 -7.46
N ARG A 5 -0.64 -19.10 -7.25
CA ARG A 5 -1.23 -20.18 -6.46
C ARG A 5 -0.80 -20.08 -5.01
N THR A 6 -1.70 -20.46 -4.11
CA THR A 6 -1.43 -20.53 -2.67
C THR A 6 -2.26 -21.64 -2.01
N THR A 7 -1.93 -21.95 -0.77
CA THR A 7 -2.71 -22.84 0.10
C THR A 7 -3.44 -21.99 1.15
N THR A 8 -4.54 -22.50 1.71
CA THR A 8 -5.25 -21.79 2.80
C THR A 8 -4.35 -21.59 4.01
N SER A 9 -3.55 -22.60 4.39
CA SER A 9 -2.58 -22.47 5.48
C SER A 9 -1.50 -21.43 5.18
N GLY A 10 -0.99 -21.38 3.95
CA GLY A 10 -0.02 -20.37 3.52
C GLY A 10 -0.56 -18.94 3.64
N LEU A 11 -1.80 -18.70 3.22
CA LEU A 11 -2.44 -17.39 3.39
C LEU A 11 -2.70 -17.04 4.86
N LEU A 12 -3.14 -18.00 5.68
CA LEU A 12 -3.37 -17.76 7.10
C LEU A 12 -2.06 -17.37 7.79
N MET A 13 -1.01 -18.18 7.62
CA MET A 13 0.31 -17.89 8.18
C MET A 13 0.88 -16.56 7.66
N GLY A 14 0.76 -16.30 6.36
CA GLY A 14 1.20 -15.05 5.76
C GLY A 14 0.43 -13.83 6.31
N SER A 15 -0.89 -13.92 6.44
CA SER A 15 -1.72 -12.85 7.00
C SER A 15 -1.38 -12.58 8.45
N THR A 16 -1.15 -13.62 9.27
CA THR A 16 -0.71 -13.47 10.65
C THR A 16 0.63 -12.75 10.75
N LEU A 17 1.61 -13.11 9.91
CA LEU A 17 2.92 -12.46 9.90
C LEU A 17 2.86 -11.01 9.42
N LEU A 18 2.01 -10.70 8.43
CA LEU A 18 1.74 -9.33 8.01
C LEU A 18 1.14 -8.51 9.15
N LEU A 19 0.18 -9.06 9.90
CA LEU A 19 -0.42 -8.39 11.04
C LEU A 19 0.60 -8.16 12.17
N ILE A 20 1.44 -9.16 12.47
CA ILE A 20 2.52 -9.00 13.46
C ILE A 20 3.50 -7.91 13.00
N GLY A 21 3.92 -7.92 11.73
CA GLY A 21 4.81 -6.91 11.17
C GLY A 21 4.20 -5.51 11.20
N PHE A 22 2.92 -5.38 10.88
CA PHE A 22 2.18 -4.13 10.96
C PHE A 22 2.04 -3.62 12.40
N LEU A 23 1.70 -4.49 13.36
CA LEU A 23 1.64 -4.12 14.78
C LEU A 23 3.01 -3.71 15.32
N ALA A 24 4.09 -4.38 14.90
CA ALA A 24 5.44 -3.98 15.27
C ALA A 24 5.77 -2.58 14.75
N LEU A 25 5.46 -2.28 13.49
CA LEU A 25 5.62 -0.94 12.91
C LEU A 25 4.83 0.12 13.69
N MET A 26 3.59 -0.20 14.10
CA MET A 26 2.68 0.75 14.74
C MET A 26 2.93 0.97 16.23
N MET A 27 3.42 -0.05 16.95
CA MET A 27 3.47 -0.03 18.42
C MET A 27 4.89 0.02 18.99
N VAL A 28 5.91 -0.14 18.14
CA VAL A 28 7.30 -0.23 18.58
C VAL A 28 8.17 0.72 17.75
N ASP A 29 8.56 1.84 18.34
CA ASP A 29 9.23 2.97 17.66
C ASP A 29 10.47 2.56 16.82
N TRP A 30 11.23 1.57 17.28
CA TRP A 30 12.45 1.13 16.60
C TRP A 30 12.19 0.03 15.53
N ALA A 31 10.99 -0.53 15.48
CA ALA A 31 10.62 -1.65 14.61
C ALA A 31 9.94 -1.19 13.30
N TRP A 32 10.36 -0.05 12.75
CA TRP A 32 9.90 0.47 11.45
C TRP A 32 10.11 -0.51 10.28
N TRP A 33 11.06 -1.45 10.44
CA TRP A 33 11.33 -2.54 9.49
C TRP A 33 10.42 -3.76 9.68
N GLY A 34 9.60 -3.79 10.72
CA GLY A 34 8.77 -4.95 11.10
C GLY A 34 7.82 -5.38 10.00
N LEU A 35 7.15 -4.41 9.36
CA LEU A 35 6.25 -4.69 8.23
C LEU A 35 7.01 -5.21 7.00
N PHE A 36 8.23 -4.73 6.75
CA PHE A 36 9.07 -5.22 5.66
C PHE A 36 9.45 -6.70 5.85
N VAL A 37 10.01 -7.04 7.02
CA VAL A 37 10.44 -8.41 7.31
C VAL A 37 9.23 -9.35 7.41
N GLY A 38 8.19 -8.94 8.15
CA GLY A 38 6.94 -9.70 8.25
C GLY A 38 6.29 -9.92 6.89
N GLY A 39 6.26 -8.88 6.04
CA GLY A 39 5.73 -8.94 4.68
C GLY A 39 6.54 -9.82 3.75
N LEU A 40 7.86 -9.77 3.81
CA LEU A 40 8.73 -10.63 3.00
C LEU A 40 8.54 -12.11 3.36
N VAL A 41 8.56 -12.45 4.66
CA VAL A 41 8.36 -13.84 5.11
C VAL A 41 6.94 -14.31 4.77
N ALA A 42 5.93 -13.45 4.99
CA ALA A 42 4.55 -13.73 4.60
C ALA A 42 4.41 -14.02 3.10
N TRP A 43 5.07 -13.23 2.26
CA TRP A 43 5.07 -13.38 0.81
C TRP A 43 5.63 -14.74 0.38
N ILE A 44 6.78 -15.12 0.95
CA ILE A 44 7.44 -16.40 0.67
C ILE A 44 6.53 -17.57 1.08
N LEU A 45 5.92 -17.53 2.25
CA LEU A 45 5.06 -18.61 2.75
C LEU A 45 3.74 -18.71 1.97
N ALA A 46 3.15 -17.57 1.61
CA ALA A 46 1.90 -17.52 0.88
C ALA A 46 2.07 -17.98 -0.57
N PHE A 47 3.05 -17.46 -1.30
CA PHE A 47 3.12 -17.62 -2.75
C PHE A 47 4.26 -18.53 -3.25
N LYS A 48 5.23 -18.87 -2.39
CA LYS A 48 6.35 -19.77 -2.71
C LYS A 48 7.01 -19.39 -4.05
N ASP A 49 7.18 -20.35 -4.96
CA ASP A 49 7.81 -20.13 -6.26
C ASP A 49 7.00 -19.21 -7.18
N ASP A 50 5.67 -19.21 -7.08
CA ASP A 50 4.83 -18.30 -7.87
C ASP A 50 5.05 -16.82 -7.44
N GLY A 51 5.46 -16.60 -6.18
CA GLY A 51 5.80 -15.28 -5.65
C GLY A 51 7.04 -14.64 -6.30
N LYS A 52 7.94 -15.44 -6.89
CA LYS A 52 9.13 -14.93 -7.61
C LYS A 52 8.75 -14.09 -8.82
N LEU A 53 7.56 -14.32 -9.41
CA LEU A 53 7.07 -13.51 -10.51
C LEU A 53 6.96 -12.02 -10.14
N ALA A 54 6.54 -11.72 -8.90
CA ALA A 54 6.41 -10.34 -8.42
C ALA A 54 7.75 -9.62 -8.26
N LEU A 55 8.83 -10.38 -8.06
CA LEU A 55 10.17 -9.84 -7.87
C LEU A 55 10.91 -9.60 -9.19
N SER A 56 10.28 -9.89 -10.33
CA SER A 56 10.85 -9.62 -11.64
C SER A 56 10.96 -8.11 -11.91
N PHE A 57 11.95 -7.72 -12.72
CA PHE A 57 12.17 -6.31 -13.06
C PHE A 57 10.94 -5.72 -13.77
N PRO A 58 10.50 -4.50 -13.43
CA PRO A 58 9.27 -3.93 -13.94
C PRO A 58 9.37 -3.65 -15.44
N ARG A 59 8.37 -4.10 -16.19
CA ARG A 59 8.17 -3.69 -17.58
C ARG A 59 7.53 -2.31 -17.59
N LYS A 60 7.69 -1.52 -18.66
CA LYS A 60 6.96 -0.25 -18.85
C LYS A 60 7.04 0.71 -17.65
N LEU A 61 8.23 0.88 -17.07
CA LEU A 61 8.44 1.74 -15.90
C LEU A 61 8.01 3.21 -16.15
N TRP A 62 7.95 3.65 -17.41
CA TRP A 62 7.42 4.96 -17.82
C TRP A 62 5.97 5.23 -17.38
N ILE A 63 5.21 4.22 -16.97
CA ILE A 63 3.85 4.41 -16.43
C ILE A 63 3.89 4.94 -14.98
N ALA A 64 5.00 4.76 -14.24
CA ALA A 64 5.10 5.23 -12.85
C ALA A 64 4.87 6.75 -12.71
N PRO A 65 5.52 7.63 -13.50
CA PRO A 65 5.20 9.07 -13.49
C PRO A 65 3.72 9.39 -13.74
N ILE A 66 3.04 8.61 -14.58
CA ILE A 66 1.59 8.79 -14.84
C ILE A 66 0.79 8.45 -13.59
N GLY A 67 1.14 7.36 -12.89
CA GLY A 67 0.53 7.01 -11.60
C GLY A 67 0.71 8.10 -10.55
N VAL A 68 1.92 8.67 -10.45
CA VAL A 68 2.23 9.80 -9.55
C VAL A 68 1.35 11.00 -9.87
N MET A 69 1.25 11.40 -11.15
CA MET A 69 0.40 12.53 -11.56
C MET A 69 -1.08 12.27 -11.22
N ILE A 70 -1.59 11.07 -11.51
CA ILE A 70 -2.97 10.71 -11.19
C ILE A 70 -3.21 10.82 -9.69
N TYR A 71 -2.29 10.32 -8.85
CA TYR A 71 -2.40 10.40 -7.39
C TYR A 71 -2.51 11.85 -6.90
N PHE A 72 -1.61 12.75 -7.33
CA PHE A 72 -1.64 14.13 -6.87
C PHE A 72 -2.87 14.89 -7.37
N VAL A 73 -3.26 14.69 -8.63
CA VAL A 73 -4.48 15.30 -9.18
C VAL A 73 -5.72 14.79 -8.44
N SER A 74 -5.85 13.48 -8.21
CA SER A 74 -7.00 12.94 -7.49
C SER A 74 -7.02 13.41 -6.04
N SER A 75 -5.87 13.42 -5.36
CA SER A 75 -5.78 13.84 -3.95
C SER A 75 -6.12 15.32 -3.79
N MET A 76 -5.66 16.18 -4.70
CA MET A 76 -6.01 17.60 -4.71
C MET A 76 -7.51 17.81 -4.93
N VAL A 77 -8.10 17.12 -5.92
CA VAL A 77 -9.55 17.22 -6.20
C VAL A 77 -10.36 16.75 -4.99
N ILE A 78 -10.00 15.60 -4.40
CA ILE A 78 -10.66 15.07 -3.21
C ILE A 78 -10.52 16.04 -2.04
N GLY A 79 -9.30 16.52 -1.75
CA GLY A 79 -9.05 17.46 -0.66
C GLY A 79 -9.87 18.75 -0.80
N LEU A 80 -9.95 19.31 -2.01
CA LEU A 80 -10.76 20.49 -2.29
C LEU A 80 -12.25 20.22 -2.06
N ILE A 81 -12.79 19.12 -2.61
CA ILE A 81 -14.21 18.75 -2.42
C ILE A 81 -14.53 18.58 -0.93
N MET A 82 -13.68 17.88 -0.20
CA MET A 82 -13.91 17.58 1.21
C MET A 82 -13.79 18.84 2.09
N SER A 83 -12.87 19.75 1.77
CA SER A 83 -12.78 21.05 2.44
C SER A 83 -14.05 21.89 2.26
N VAL A 84 -14.66 21.88 1.07
CA VAL A 84 -15.92 22.59 0.79
C VAL A 84 -17.09 21.97 1.58
N ILE A 85 -17.05 20.66 1.84
CA ILE A 85 -18.08 19.96 2.62
C ILE A 85 -17.84 20.12 4.14
N GLY A 86 -16.76 20.79 4.55
CA GLY A 86 -16.46 21.10 5.95
C GLY A 86 -15.63 20.04 6.67
N PHE A 87 -14.95 19.16 5.93
CA PHE A 87 -13.98 18.23 6.52
C PHE A 87 -12.60 18.88 6.63
N GLU A 88 -12.06 18.92 7.85
CA GLU A 88 -10.71 19.41 8.16
C GLU A 88 -9.79 18.23 8.48
N TRP A 89 -9.32 17.55 7.43
CA TRP A 89 -8.48 16.37 7.62
C TRP A 89 -7.06 16.73 8.06
N VAL A 90 -6.58 15.98 9.06
CA VAL A 90 -5.23 16.13 9.62
C VAL A 90 -4.20 15.54 8.65
N SER A 91 -3.08 16.23 8.43
CA SER A 91 -1.98 15.71 7.62
C SER A 91 -1.27 14.54 8.31
N ASN A 92 -0.55 13.73 7.53
CA ASN A 92 0.33 12.73 8.12
C ASN A 92 1.37 13.39 9.04
N PRO A 93 1.61 12.88 10.28
CA PRO A 93 2.61 13.43 11.18
C PRO A 93 4.05 13.46 10.62
N ALA A 94 4.34 12.64 9.61
CA ALA A 94 5.64 12.60 8.93
C ALA A 94 5.79 13.65 7.82
N ALA A 95 4.72 14.37 7.44
CA ALA A 95 4.80 15.43 6.45
C ALA A 95 5.75 16.55 6.92
N GLY A 96 6.57 17.08 6.01
CA GLY A 96 7.65 18.03 6.35
C GLY A 96 8.86 17.41 7.06
N HIS A 97 8.87 16.10 7.36
CA HIS A 97 9.94 15.42 8.10
C HIS A 97 10.74 14.41 7.26
N LEU A 98 10.71 14.50 5.93
CA LEU A 98 11.38 13.56 5.02
C LEU A 98 12.84 13.26 5.39
N GLY A 99 13.62 14.28 5.77
CA GLY A 99 15.04 14.11 6.14
C GLY A 99 15.27 13.16 7.32
N GLN A 100 14.29 12.99 8.20
CA GLN A 100 14.37 12.09 9.36
C GLN A 100 14.08 10.63 9.00
N ILE A 101 13.27 10.41 7.95
CA ILE A 101 12.74 9.09 7.59
C ILE A 101 13.24 8.55 6.24
N ILE A 102 14.01 9.33 5.48
CA ILE A 102 14.44 8.99 4.11
C ILE A 102 15.12 7.63 3.98
N TRP A 103 15.85 7.19 5.01
CA TRP A 103 16.53 5.88 5.03
C TRP A 103 15.61 4.73 5.45
N MET A 104 14.55 5.03 6.18
CA MET A 104 13.52 4.06 6.60
C MET A 104 12.51 3.82 5.48
N LEU A 105 12.19 4.88 4.73
CA LEU A 105 11.13 4.93 3.73
C LEU A 105 11.21 3.79 2.70
N PRO A 106 12.36 3.47 2.06
CA PRO A 106 12.47 2.36 1.12
C PRO A 106 11.94 1.03 1.66
N PHE A 107 12.28 0.71 2.91
CA PHE A 107 11.93 -0.57 3.54
C PHE A 107 10.48 -0.55 4.03
N MET A 108 10.07 0.54 4.69
CA MET A 108 8.70 0.72 5.16
C MET A 108 7.71 0.57 4.00
N LEU A 109 7.94 1.29 2.89
CA LEU A 109 7.07 1.22 1.72
C LEU A 109 7.12 -0.13 1.01
N MET A 110 8.26 -0.84 1.00
CA MET A 110 8.30 -2.21 0.48
C MET A 110 7.46 -3.15 1.35
N GLY A 111 7.45 -2.97 2.67
CA GLY A 111 6.55 -3.68 3.57
C GLY A 111 5.09 -3.42 3.25
N GLU A 112 4.73 -2.16 3.01
CA GLU A 112 3.38 -1.77 2.59
C GLU A 112 2.99 -2.35 1.22
N GLU A 113 3.93 -2.45 0.28
CA GLU A 113 3.70 -3.13 -0.99
C GLU A 113 3.48 -4.63 -0.82
N PHE A 114 4.25 -5.31 0.05
CA PHE A 114 3.99 -6.71 0.38
C PHE A 114 2.61 -6.91 0.99
N LEU A 115 2.18 -6.00 1.86
CA LEU A 115 0.84 -6.01 2.44
C LEU A 115 -0.24 -5.80 1.37
N GLY A 116 -0.18 -4.67 0.64
CA GLY A 116 -1.19 -4.26 -0.33
C GLY A 116 -1.32 -5.23 -1.51
N ILE A 117 -0.19 -5.56 -2.15
CA ILE A 117 -0.14 -6.52 -3.26
C ILE A 117 -0.40 -7.95 -2.75
N GLY A 118 0.03 -8.28 -1.53
CA GLY A 118 -0.24 -9.58 -0.91
C GLY A 118 -1.73 -9.83 -0.73
N ILE A 119 -2.48 -8.83 -0.28
CA ILE A 119 -3.95 -8.90 -0.19
C ILE A 119 -4.57 -9.08 -1.59
N LEU A 120 -4.12 -8.32 -2.58
CA LEU A 120 -4.61 -8.41 -3.96
C LEU A 120 -4.38 -9.81 -4.55
N GLU A 121 -3.15 -10.33 -4.45
CA GLU A 121 -2.79 -11.64 -5.01
C GLU A 121 -3.37 -12.80 -4.21
N GLY A 122 -3.49 -12.65 -2.89
CA GLY A 122 -4.18 -13.58 -2.01
C GLY A 122 -5.66 -13.70 -2.39
N ALA A 123 -6.36 -12.58 -2.58
CA ALA A 123 -7.74 -12.55 -3.06
C ALA A 123 -7.88 -13.20 -4.45
N ARG A 124 -6.98 -12.86 -5.39
CA ARG A 124 -6.96 -13.43 -6.74
C ARG A 124 -6.76 -14.94 -6.72
N SER A 125 -5.88 -15.43 -5.87
CA SER A 125 -5.59 -16.87 -5.73
C SER A 125 -6.80 -17.68 -5.22
N LYS A 126 -7.75 -17.01 -4.57
CA LYS A 126 -9.04 -17.57 -4.12
C LYS A 126 -10.17 -17.41 -5.13
N GLY A 127 -9.86 -16.96 -6.35
CA GLY A 127 -10.81 -16.89 -7.45
C GLY A 127 -11.56 -15.56 -7.56
N LEU A 128 -11.33 -14.59 -6.65
CA LEU A 128 -11.95 -13.26 -6.77
C LEU A 128 -11.46 -12.56 -8.04
N SER A 129 -12.33 -11.74 -8.65
CA SER A 129 -12.02 -10.98 -9.87
C SER A 129 -10.91 -9.95 -9.63
N MET A 130 -10.29 -9.41 -10.69
CA MET A 130 -9.25 -8.38 -10.54
C MET A 130 -9.82 -7.14 -9.85
N LEU A 131 -11.00 -6.68 -10.30
CA LEU A 131 -11.67 -5.52 -9.72
C LEU A 131 -11.96 -5.73 -8.24
N THR A 132 -12.59 -6.86 -7.88
CA THR A 132 -12.93 -7.18 -6.49
C THR A 132 -11.69 -7.29 -5.62
N SER A 133 -10.61 -7.91 -6.13
CA SER A 133 -9.36 -8.06 -5.39
C SER A 133 -8.65 -6.72 -5.17
N SER A 134 -8.66 -5.85 -6.19
CA SER A 134 -8.11 -4.50 -6.09
C SER A 134 -8.89 -3.64 -5.09
N LEU A 135 -10.23 -3.69 -5.12
CA LEU A 135 -11.08 -2.96 -4.17
C LEU A 135 -10.88 -3.48 -2.74
N LEU A 136 -10.82 -4.80 -2.55
CA LEU A 136 -10.56 -5.39 -1.24
C LEU A 136 -9.20 -4.97 -0.68
N SER A 137 -8.15 -5.03 -1.50
CA SER A 137 -6.82 -4.54 -1.15
C SER A 137 -6.85 -3.05 -0.77
N ALA A 138 -7.52 -2.20 -1.55
CA ALA A 138 -7.65 -0.78 -1.26
C ALA A 138 -8.40 -0.48 0.04
N VAL A 139 -9.50 -1.17 0.30
CA VAL A 139 -10.28 -1.00 1.54
C VAL A 139 -9.45 -1.41 2.75
N ILE A 140 -8.85 -2.60 2.74
CA ILE A 140 -8.04 -3.06 3.87
C ILE A 140 -6.84 -2.14 4.08
N PHE A 141 -6.12 -1.78 3.01
CA PHE A 141 -4.97 -0.88 3.08
C PHE A 141 -5.36 0.48 3.66
N GLY A 142 -6.44 1.09 3.16
CA GLY A 142 -6.94 2.37 3.69
C GLY A 142 -7.33 2.28 5.17
N LEU A 143 -8.09 1.26 5.58
CA LEU A 143 -8.49 1.11 6.98
C LEU A 143 -7.32 0.91 7.95
N LEU A 144 -6.22 0.29 7.51
CA LEU A 144 -5.01 0.16 8.33
C LEU A 144 -4.32 1.50 8.59
N HIS A 145 -4.60 2.54 7.79
CA HIS A 145 -4.03 3.87 7.99
C HIS A 145 -4.80 4.74 8.99
N ILE A 146 -5.93 4.29 9.53
CA ILE A 146 -6.74 5.05 10.50
C ILE A 146 -5.90 5.63 11.65
N PRO A 147 -4.99 4.88 12.30
CA PRO A 147 -4.23 5.43 13.43
C PRO A 147 -3.33 6.63 13.05
N ALA A 148 -2.78 6.64 11.83
CA ALA A 148 -1.88 7.70 11.36
C ALA A 148 -2.64 8.98 10.95
N TYR A 149 -3.94 8.87 10.68
CA TYR A 149 -4.78 9.95 10.17
C TYR A 149 -5.96 10.28 11.10
N TRP A 150 -5.90 9.84 12.35
CA TRP A 150 -6.97 10.04 13.32
C TRP A 150 -7.20 11.53 13.59
N ASP A 151 -8.40 12.00 13.26
CA ASP A 151 -8.83 13.40 13.42
C ASP A 151 -9.83 13.62 14.56
N GLY A 152 -10.08 12.59 15.38
CA GLY A 152 -11.08 12.61 16.45
C GLY A 152 -12.48 12.15 16.04
N SER A 153 -12.74 11.92 14.74
CA SER A 153 -14.03 11.43 14.23
C SER A 153 -13.85 10.18 13.37
N LEU A 154 -14.46 9.07 13.81
CA LEU A 154 -14.37 7.80 13.08
C LEU A 154 -14.88 7.92 11.64
N ILE A 155 -16.02 8.58 11.42
CA ILE A 155 -16.60 8.72 10.08
C ILE A 155 -15.68 9.58 9.20
N SER A 156 -15.18 10.69 9.74
CA SER A 156 -14.27 11.58 9.02
C SER A 156 -12.97 10.88 8.66
N THR A 157 -12.32 10.24 9.63
CA THR A 157 -11.07 9.49 9.44
C THR A 157 -11.26 8.33 8.45
N VAL A 158 -12.37 7.58 8.52
CA VAL A 158 -12.65 6.49 7.56
C VAL A 158 -12.81 7.03 6.14
N LEU A 159 -13.55 8.14 5.96
CA LEU A 159 -13.65 8.78 4.65
C LEU A 159 -12.28 9.25 4.16
N HIS A 160 -11.49 9.86 5.03
CA HIS A 160 -10.14 10.32 4.74
C HIS A 160 -9.27 9.19 4.18
N VAL A 161 -9.10 8.12 4.96
CA VAL A 161 -8.17 7.06 4.59
C VAL A 161 -8.66 6.24 3.38
N LEU A 162 -9.98 6.06 3.21
CA LEU A 162 -10.50 5.36 2.03
C LEU A 162 -10.34 6.19 0.75
N LEU A 163 -10.55 7.51 0.83
CA LEU A 163 -10.50 8.39 -0.33
C LEU A 163 -9.06 8.78 -0.72
N LEU A 164 -8.11 8.80 0.21
CA LEU A 164 -6.70 9.05 -0.11
C LEU A 164 -5.87 7.77 -0.18
N GLN A 165 -5.76 7.04 0.93
CA GLN A 165 -4.91 5.83 1.00
C GLN A 165 -5.48 4.66 0.20
N GLY A 166 -6.80 4.48 0.22
CA GLY A 166 -7.48 3.49 -0.61
C GLY A 166 -7.32 3.78 -2.11
N VAL A 167 -7.48 5.03 -2.53
CA VAL A 167 -7.29 5.44 -3.94
C VAL A 167 -5.83 5.29 -4.37
N ALA A 168 -4.86 5.67 -3.53
CA ALA A 168 -3.44 5.42 -3.77
C ALA A 168 -3.18 3.93 -4.04
N ARG A 169 -3.76 3.05 -3.21
CA ARG A 169 -3.63 1.60 -3.39
C ARG A 169 -4.20 1.11 -4.71
N LEU A 170 -5.33 1.66 -5.17
CA LEU A 170 -5.89 1.33 -6.49
C LEU A 170 -4.94 1.72 -7.63
N ILE A 171 -4.32 2.90 -7.54
CA ILE A 171 -3.33 3.38 -8.51
C ILE A 171 -2.12 2.44 -8.52
N PHE A 172 -1.56 2.14 -7.36
CA PHE A 172 -0.40 1.27 -7.26
C PHE A 172 -0.70 -0.17 -7.70
N ASN A 173 -1.90 -0.69 -7.45
CA ASN A 173 -2.36 -1.98 -7.97
C ASN A 173 -2.41 -1.97 -9.51
N TYR A 174 -2.88 -0.88 -10.10
CA TYR A 174 -2.86 -0.70 -11.55
C TYR A 174 -1.44 -0.67 -12.10
N ILE A 175 -0.52 0.08 -11.46
CA ILE A 175 0.89 0.11 -11.86
C ILE A 175 1.53 -1.27 -11.77
N TYR A 176 1.34 -1.98 -10.66
CA TYR A 176 1.81 -3.36 -10.49
C TYR A 176 1.37 -4.23 -11.68
N ILE A 177 0.10 -4.20 -12.06
CA ILE A 177 -0.41 -4.97 -13.22
C ILE A 177 0.24 -4.53 -14.53
N LYS A 178 0.30 -3.22 -14.79
CA LYS A 178 0.82 -2.67 -16.05
C LYS A 178 2.32 -2.83 -16.22
N THR A 179 3.04 -2.96 -15.10
CA THR A 179 4.48 -3.23 -15.09
C THR A 179 4.82 -4.73 -15.18
N GLY A 180 3.84 -5.55 -15.53
CA GLY A 180 4.03 -6.99 -15.69
C GLY A 180 3.91 -7.77 -14.39
N ARG A 181 3.16 -7.25 -13.41
CA ARG A 181 3.06 -7.78 -12.04
C ARG A 181 4.40 -7.74 -11.33
N SER A 182 5.05 -6.59 -11.37
CA SER A 182 6.30 -6.33 -10.66
C SER A 182 6.04 -5.46 -9.44
N ILE A 183 6.36 -5.94 -8.24
CA ILE A 183 6.23 -5.18 -7.01
C ILE A 183 7.15 -3.95 -7.02
N TRP A 184 8.28 -4.04 -7.72
CA TRP A 184 9.18 -2.90 -7.92
C TRP A 184 8.51 -1.76 -8.70
N GLY A 185 7.61 -2.07 -9.64
CA GLY A 185 6.89 -1.05 -10.39
C GLY A 185 5.96 -0.22 -9.51
N SER A 186 5.18 -0.87 -8.65
CA SER A 186 4.32 -0.18 -7.69
C SER A 186 5.15 0.49 -6.59
N TRP A 187 6.18 -0.19 -6.05
CA TRP A 187 7.09 0.37 -5.06
C TRP A 187 7.82 1.64 -5.53
N ILE A 188 8.35 1.67 -6.76
CA ILE A 188 8.98 2.89 -7.31
C ILE A 188 7.97 4.03 -7.38
N THR A 189 6.74 3.74 -7.83
CA THR A 189 5.68 4.77 -7.89
C THR A 189 5.35 5.28 -6.49
N HIS A 190 5.24 4.37 -5.52
CA HIS A 190 4.95 4.66 -4.12
C HIS A 190 6.05 5.53 -3.51
N MET A 191 7.32 5.15 -3.69
CA MET A 191 8.49 5.94 -3.29
C MET A 191 8.44 7.37 -3.84
N ILE A 192 8.12 7.55 -5.12
CA ILE A 192 8.05 8.90 -5.72
C ILE A 192 6.91 9.71 -5.11
N VAL A 193 5.73 9.10 -4.95
CA VAL A 193 4.57 9.76 -4.31
C VAL A 193 4.95 10.24 -2.91
N ASP A 194 5.49 9.37 -2.08
CA ASP A 194 5.77 9.67 -0.68
C ASP A 194 6.95 10.63 -0.51
N ILE A 195 8.00 10.51 -1.33
CA ILE A 195 9.09 11.50 -1.32
C ILE A 195 8.54 12.90 -1.62
N ILE A 196 7.66 13.04 -2.61
CA ILE A 196 7.08 14.35 -2.94
C ILE A 196 6.13 14.81 -1.83
N ALA A 197 5.23 13.94 -1.36
CA ALA A 197 4.22 14.28 -0.37
C ALA A 197 4.81 14.63 1.00
N LEU A 198 5.92 13.98 1.39
CA LEU A 198 6.59 14.20 2.69
C LEU A 198 7.66 15.30 2.64
N ALA A 199 8.08 15.71 1.43
CA ALA A 199 8.96 16.86 1.24
C ALA A 199 8.23 18.21 1.29
N LEU A 200 6.92 18.20 1.01
CA LEU A 200 6.01 19.34 1.13
C LEU A 200 5.54 19.51 2.57
#